data_AF-A0A496AFJ5-F1
#
_entry.id   AF-A0A496AFJ5-F1
#
_cell.length_a   1.000
_cell.length_b   1.000
_cell.length_c   1.000
_cell.angle_alpha   90.00
_cell.angle_beta   90.00
_cell.angle_gamma   90.00
#
_symmetry.space_group_name_H-M   'P 1'
#
loop_
_entity.id
_entity.type
_entity.pdbx_description
1 polymer ?
#
loop_
_entity_poly.entity_id
_entity_poly.type
_entity_poly.pdbx_seq_one_letter_code
_entity_poly.pdbx_strand_id
1 'polypeptide(L)'
;MQGWTANQHIIRVVPANREIAGYLYAWFSSAYAYPLITQYIYGAVVDEINDAQVSEIMVPLLRDESTQRKINDTVLEANGKRTEAYNLEQEALKVLDEKVIYAW
;
A
#
# COMPACT_ATOMS: atom_id res chain seq x y z
N MET A 1 17.85 -2.92 13.80
CA MET A 1 17.19 -3.46 12.59
C MET A 1 17.69 -2.66 11.41
N GLN A 2 18.30 -3.31 10.41
CA GLN A 2 18.96 -2.65 9.29
C GLN A 2 17.96 -1.79 8.52
N GLY A 3 18.13 -0.46 8.62
CA GLY A 3 17.23 0.54 8.10
C GLY A 3 17.38 0.66 6.59
N TRP A 4 16.40 0.16 5.87
CA TRP A 4 16.25 0.44 4.45
C TRP A 4 15.86 1.92 4.33
N THR A 5 16.74 2.75 3.78
CA THR A 5 16.37 4.12 3.41
C THR A 5 15.40 4.05 2.24
N ALA A 6 14.12 4.30 2.52
CA ALA A 6 13.14 4.63 1.50
C ALA A 6 13.44 6.04 0.98
N ASN A 7 13.18 6.29 -0.30
CA ASN A 7 13.30 7.63 -0.91
C ASN A 7 12.57 8.68 -0.05
N GLN A 8 13.11 9.89 0.07
CA GLN A 8 12.58 10.98 0.91
C GLN A 8 11.15 11.41 0.52
N HIS A 9 10.65 10.95 -0.62
CA HIS A 9 9.30 11.18 -1.13
C HIS A 9 8.31 10.05 -0.81
N ILE A 10 8.63 9.13 0.11
CA ILE A 10 7.74 8.02 0.50
C ILE A 10 7.25 8.24 1.92
N ILE A 11 5.94 8.23 2.09
CA ILE A 11 5.30 8.28 3.41
C ILE A 11 4.77 6.90 3.78
N ARG A 12 5.11 6.46 4.98
CA ARG A 12 4.67 5.17 5.52
C ARG A 12 3.55 5.38 6.53
N VAL A 13 2.35 4.95 6.17
CA VAL A 13 1.21 4.88 7.10
C VAL A 13 1.26 3.54 7.83
N VAL A 14 1.32 3.58 9.17
CA VAL A 14 1.30 2.37 10.02
C VAL A 14 -0.08 2.25 10.66
N PRO A 15 -0.87 1.20 10.34
CA PRO A 15 -2.18 1.01 10.93
C PRO A 15 -2.05 0.61 12.41
N ALA A 16 -3.00 1.04 13.24
CA ALA A 16 -3.03 0.68 14.66
C ALA A 16 -3.23 -0.83 14.89
N ASN A 17 -3.95 -1.51 13.99
CA ASN A 17 -4.20 -2.94 14.04
C ASN A 17 -4.43 -3.53 12.64
N ARG A 18 -4.51 -4.86 12.54
CA ARG A 18 -4.78 -5.56 11.28
C ARG A 18 -6.22 -5.41 10.77
N GLU A 19 -7.16 -5.07 11.63
CA GLU A 19 -8.58 -4.95 11.28
C GLU A 19 -8.89 -3.69 10.44
N ILE A 20 -7.99 -2.71 10.49
CA ILE A 20 -8.10 -1.47 9.72
C ILE A 20 -7.08 -1.36 8.59
N ALA A 21 -6.10 -2.27 8.52
CA ALA A 21 -4.99 -2.18 7.58
C ALA A 21 -5.44 -2.23 6.11
N GLY A 22 -6.29 -3.21 5.77
CA GLY A 22 -6.90 -3.34 4.44
C GLY A 22 -7.88 -2.21 4.14
N TYR A 23 -8.62 -1.75 5.15
CA TYR A 23 -9.54 -0.62 4.99
C TYR A 23 -8.78 0.68 4.64
N LEU A 24 -7.71 1.00 5.36
CA LEU A 24 -6.85 2.16 5.08
C LEU A 24 -6.25 2.05 3.68
N TYR A 25 -5.74 0.88 3.30
CA TYR A 25 -5.23 0.66 1.95
C TYR A 25 -6.30 0.95 0.89
N ALA A 26 -7.53 0.46 1.07
CA ALA A 26 -8.63 0.71 0.15
C ALA A 26 -9.02 2.19 0.08
N TRP A 27 -9.06 2.88 1.23
CA TRP A 27 -9.35 4.31 1.29
C TRP A 27 -8.30 5.10 0.52
N PHE A 28 -7.02 4.94 0.84
CA PHE A 28 -5.92 5.67 0.20
C PHE A 28 -5.74 5.31 -1.28
N SER A 29 -6.16 4.11 -1.70
CA SER A 29 -6.17 3.70 -3.10
C SER A 29 -7.41 4.19 -3.88
N SER A 30 -8.38 4.81 -3.20
CA SER A 30 -9.59 5.30 -3.84
C SER A 30 -9.37 6.65 -4.52
N ALA A 31 -10.15 6.93 -5.57
CA ALA A 31 -10.12 8.22 -6.25
C ALA A 31 -10.56 9.40 -5.36
N TYR A 32 -11.20 9.13 -4.21
CA TYR A 32 -11.65 10.14 -3.26
C TYR A 32 -10.54 10.57 -2.31
N ALA A 33 -9.64 9.67 -1.92
CA ALA A 33 -8.52 10.01 -1.07
C ALA A 33 -7.47 10.84 -1.82
N TYR A 34 -7.30 10.61 -3.12
CA TYR A 34 -6.32 11.35 -3.94
C TYR A 34 -6.43 12.88 -3.82
N PRO A 35 -7.58 13.54 -4.09
CA PRO A 35 -7.70 14.99 -3.92
C PRO A 35 -7.51 15.45 -2.48
N LEU A 36 -7.87 14.62 -1.49
CA LEU A 36 -7.67 14.91 -0.07
C LEU A 36 -6.21 14.82 0.37
N ILE A 37 -5.39 14.03 -0.32
CA ILE A 37 -3.94 13.99 -0.13
C ILE A 37 -3.32 15.19 -0.83
N THR A 38 -3.71 15.47 -2.08
CA THR A 38 -3.08 16.52 -2.90
C THR A 38 -3.43 17.93 -2.45
N GLN A 39 -4.56 18.17 -1.76
CA GLN A 39 -4.89 19.50 -1.21
C GLN A 39 -3.85 20.00 -0.20
N TYR A 40 -3.10 19.08 0.42
CA TYR A 40 -2.05 19.43 1.37
C TYR A 40 -0.69 19.66 0.68
N ILE A 41 -0.57 19.39 -0.63
CA ILE A 41 0.63 19.71 -1.40
C ILE A 41 0.62 21.21 -1.67
N TYR A 42 1.37 21.98 -0.88
CA TYR A 42 1.65 23.39 -1.14
C TYR A 42 3.10 23.54 -1.58
N GLY A 43 3.35 24.03 -2.81
CA GLY A 43 4.70 24.40 -3.24
C GLY A 43 4.83 24.64 -4.75
N ALA A 44 5.41 25.77 -5.16
CA ALA A 44 5.46 26.21 -6.55
C ALA A 44 6.48 25.43 -7.45
N VAL A 45 7.26 24.48 -6.94
CA VAL A 45 8.30 23.78 -7.74
C VAL A 45 8.56 22.31 -7.35
N VAL A 46 8.13 21.80 -6.17
CA VAL A 46 8.28 20.37 -5.81
C VAL A 46 7.06 19.94 -4.97
N ASP A 47 6.39 18.87 -5.38
CA ASP A 47 5.28 18.27 -4.64
C ASP A 47 5.81 17.54 -3.39
N GLU A 48 6.07 18.29 -2.31
CA GLU A 48 6.47 17.69 -1.03
C GLU A 48 5.25 17.53 -0.12
N ILE A 49 4.89 16.26 0.14
CA ILE A 49 3.98 15.90 1.22
C ILE A 49 4.82 15.59 2.45
N ASN A 50 4.52 16.24 3.58
CA ASN A 50 5.15 15.98 4.87
C ASN A 50 4.29 15.04 5.74
N ASP A 51 4.91 14.40 6.73
CA ASP A 51 4.27 13.51 7.70
C ASP A 51 3.11 14.18 8.46
N ALA A 52 3.30 15.45 8.87
CA ALA A 52 2.26 16.24 9.52
C ALA A 52 1.03 16.45 8.62
N GLN A 53 1.21 16.60 7.32
CA GLN A 53 0.10 16.76 6.37
C GLN A 53 -0.68 15.45 6.21
N VAL A 54 0.02 14.31 6.21
CA VAL A 54 -0.64 13.00 6.13
C VAL A 54 -1.44 12.68 7.40
N SER A 55 -1.00 13.11 8.58
CA SER A 55 -1.78 12.93 9.81
C SER A 55 -3.09 13.72 9.83
N GLU A 56 -3.20 14.80 9.05
CA GLU A 56 -4.41 15.61 8.92
C GLU A 56 -5.43 15.03 7.93
N ILE A 57 -5.04 14.01 7.15
CA ILE A 57 -5.92 13.41 6.16
C ILE A 57 -7.01 12.63 6.88
N MET A 58 -8.24 13.12 6.75
CA MET A 58 -9.40 12.47 7.33
C MET A 58 -9.66 11.12 6.64
N VAL A 59 -9.72 10.07 7.44
CA VAL A 59 -10.17 8.75 7.01
C VAL A 59 -11.62 8.59 7.47
N PRO A 60 -12.59 8.39 6.56
CA PRO A 60 -13.97 8.14 6.95
C PRO A 60 -14.03 6.77 7.64
N LEU A 61 -14.54 6.72 8.86
CA LEU A 61 -14.87 5.47 9.53
C LEU A 61 -16.34 5.16 9.33
N LEU A 62 -16.65 3.92 8.94
CA LEU A 62 -18.03 3.52 8.70
C LEU A 62 -18.72 3.23 10.04
N ARG A 63 -19.97 3.67 10.18
CA ARG A 63 -20.80 3.35 11.36
C ARG A 63 -21.06 1.84 11.49
N ASP A 64 -21.11 1.15 10.37
CA ASP A 64 -21.26 -0.29 10.32
C ASP A 64 -19.89 -0.97 10.27
N GLU A 65 -19.45 -1.46 11.43
CA GLU A 65 -18.20 -2.19 11.58
C GLU A 65 -18.16 -3.46 10.73
N SER A 66 -19.32 -4.08 10.45
CA SER A 66 -19.38 -5.31 9.66
C SER A 66 -19.01 -5.05 8.19
N THR A 67 -19.52 -3.97 7.62
CA THR A 67 -19.15 -3.50 6.28
C THR A 67 -17.69 -3.09 6.23
N GLN A 68 -17.19 -2.36 7.24
CA GLN A 68 -15.78 -1.97 7.30
C GLN A 68 -14.85 -3.20 7.32
N ARG A 69 -15.18 -4.20 8.15
CA ARG A 69 -14.44 -5.46 8.25
C ARG A 69 -14.48 -6.23 6.94
N LYS A 70 -15.64 -6.31 6.29
CA LYS A 70 -15.77 -6.97 4.98
C LYS A 70 -14.85 -6.34 3.93
N ILE A 71 -14.79 -5.01 3.87
CA ILE A 71 -13.89 -4.28 2.96
C ILE A 71 -12.43 -4.61 3.29
N ASN A 72 -12.07 -4.52 4.57
CA ASN A 72 -10.72 -4.85 5.06
C ASN A 72 -10.29 -6.25 4.62
N ASP A 73 -11.13 -7.26 4.89
CA ASP A 73 -10.80 -8.66 4.66
C ASP A 73 -10.70 -8.97 3.16
N THR A 74 -11.61 -8.42 2.35
CA THR A 74 -11.59 -8.56 0.89
C THR A 74 -10.27 -8.02 0.30
N VAL A 75 -9.82 -6.87 0.78
CA VAL A 75 -8.59 -6.22 0.32
C VAL A 75 -7.36 -7.02 0.73
N LEU A 76 -7.32 -7.49 1.98
CA LEU A 76 -6.24 -8.32 2.48
C LEU A 76 -6.15 -9.65 1.71
N GLU A 77 -7.28 -10.30 1.44
CA GLU A 77 -7.34 -11.53 0.65
C GLU A 77 -6.85 -11.29 -0.79
N ALA A 78 -7.33 -10.22 -1.45
CA ALA A 78 -6.92 -9.89 -2.81
C ALA A 78 -5.41 -9.61 -2.90
N ASN A 79 -4.85 -8.88 -1.94
CA ASN A 79 -3.42 -8.64 -1.88
C ASN A 79 -2.63 -9.92 -1.57
N GLY A 80 -3.15 -10.79 -0.69
CA GLY A 80 -2.56 -12.10 -0.44
C GLY A 80 -2.44 -12.95 -1.71
N LYS A 81 -3.51 -13.03 -2.51
CA LYS A 81 -3.51 -13.74 -3.80
C LYS A 81 -2.54 -13.13 -4.81
N ARG A 82 -2.40 -11.80 -4.85
CA ARG A 82 -1.41 -11.13 -5.70
C ARG A 82 0.01 -11.49 -5.29
N THR A 83 0.30 -11.52 -4.00
CA THR A 83 1.61 -11.94 -3.49
C THR A 83 1.89 -13.41 -3.83
N GLU A 84 0.90 -14.30 -3.68
CA GLU A 84 1.04 -15.70 -4.06
C GLU A 84 1.34 -15.86 -5.56
N ALA A 85 0.58 -15.19 -6.42
CA ALA A 85 0.80 -15.20 -7.87
C ALA A 85 2.20 -14.68 -8.24
N TYR A 86 2.64 -13.58 -7.61
CA TYR A 86 3.99 -13.04 -7.81
C TYR A 86 5.07 -14.04 -7.41
N ASN A 87 4.93 -14.71 -6.26
CA ASN A 87 5.91 -15.70 -5.82
C ASN A 87 6.01 -16.89 -6.78
N LEU A 88 4.88 -17.38 -7.27
CA LEU A 88 4.85 -18.46 -8.28
C LEU A 88 5.50 -18.03 -9.59
N GLU A 89 5.27 -16.79 -10.03
CA GLU A 89 5.93 -16.24 -11.21
C GLU A 89 7.44 -16.15 -11.01
N GLN A 90 7.91 -15.66 -9.86
CA GLN A 90 9.34 -15.61 -9.54
C GLN A 90 9.98 -17.01 -9.47
N GLU A 91 9.26 -18.00 -8.94
CA GLU A 91 9.72 -19.39 -8.93
C GLU A 91 9.85 -19.94 -10.35
N ALA A 92 8.86 -19.70 -11.22
CA ALA A 92 8.90 -20.13 -12.61
C ALA A 92 10.07 -19.48 -13.38
N LEU A 93 10.30 -18.18 -13.18
CA LEU A 93 11.45 -17.46 -13.75
C LEU A 93 12.78 -18.04 -13.26
N LYS A 94 12.89 -18.35 -11.97
CA LYS A 94 14.11 -18.95 -11.41
C LYS A 94 14.40 -20.32 -12.02
N VAL A 95 13.38 -21.18 -12.17
CA VAL A 95 13.54 -22.49 -12.81
C VAL A 95 13.95 -22.34 -14.28
N LEU A 96 13.41 -21.34 -14.98
CA LEU A 96 13.79 -21.03 -16.36
C LEU A 96 15.26 -20.61 -16.45
N ASP A 97 15.69 -19.66 -15.61
CA ASP A 97 17.05 -19.15 -15.60
C ASP A 97 18.07 -20.26 -15.28
N GLU A 98 17.78 -21.08 -14.27
CA GLU A 98 18.65 -22.20 -13.87
C GLU A 98 18.77 -23.28 -14.96
N LYS A 99 17.69 -23.58 -15.68
CA LYS A 99 17.67 -24.66 -16.70
C LYS A 99 18.10 -24.24 -18.10
N VAL A 100 17.99 -22.95 -18.43
CA VAL A 100 18.19 -22.47 -19.82
C VAL A 100 19.40 -21.54 -19.93
N ILE A 101 19.67 -20.71 -18.92
CA ILE A 101 20.70 -19.66 -19.01
C ILE A 101 22.04 -20.15 -18.44
N TYR A 102 22.03 -20.91 -17.33
CA TYR A 102 23.24 -21.43 -16.68
C TYR A 102 23.60 -22.88 -17.08
N ALA A 103 22.89 -23.46 -18.03
CA ALA A 103 23.14 -24.82 -18.54
C ALA A 103 24.23 -24.90 -19.63
N TRP A 104 25.11 -23.90 -19.73
CA TRP A 104 26.25 -23.84 -20.65
C TRP A 104 27.58 -23.76 -19.90
#